data_AF-A0A1W9HV90-F1
#
_entry.id   AF-A0A1W9HV90-F1
#
_cell.length_a   1.000
_cell.length_b   1.000
_cell.length_c   1.000
_cell.angle_alpha   90.00
_cell.angle_beta   90.00
_cell.angle_gamma   90.00
#
_symmetry.space_group_name_H-M   'P 1'
#
loop_
_entity.id
_entity.type
_entity.pdbx_description
1 polymer ?
#
loop_
_entity_poly.entity_id
_entity_poly.type
_entity_poly.pdbx_seq_one_letter_code
_entity_poly.pdbx_strand_id
1 'polypeptide(L)'
;MACLLVPLVASHAAQAQSFNCRLARAPDEILICQDDELSRLDERMSALYFEARNRAPAPVRAEMEADQADWLASRRVCGRDACCIRAAYNVRIAELNRR
;
A
#
# COMPACT_ATOMS: atom_id res chain seq x y z
N MET A 1 37.41 -28.20 12.19
CA MET A 1 37.12 -26.76 11.99
C MET A 1 35.80 -26.68 11.24
N ALA A 2 34.70 -26.48 11.96
CA ALA A 2 33.35 -26.44 11.37
C ALA A 2 33.00 -24.99 11.05
N CYS A 3 32.77 -24.67 9.77
CA CYS A 3 32.17 -23.41 9.35
C CYS A 3 30.71 -23.40 9.83
N LEU A 4 30.46 -22.69 10.93
CA LEU A 4 29.12 -22.36 11.37
C LEU A 4 28.48 -21.47 10.31
N LEU A 5 27.52 -22.02 9.57
CA LEU A 5 26.65 -21.27 8.68
C LEU A 5 25.79 -20.34 9.55
N VAL A 6 26.09 -19.05 9.52
CA VAL A 6 25.23 -18.02 10.12
C VAL A 6 23.99 -17.89 9.23
N PRO A 7 22.78 -18.13 9.75
CA PRO A 7 21.57 -17.82 8.99
C PRO A 7 21.43 -16.30 8.91
N LEU A 8 21.41 -15.77 7.69
CA LEU A 8 21.06 -14.37 7.43
C LEU A 8 19.58 -14.21 7.77
N VAL A 9 19.28 -13.62 8.93
CA VAL A 9 17.90 -13.32 9.33
C VAL A 9 17.41 -12.20 8.42
N ALA A 10 16.60 -12.55 7.41
CA ALA A 10 15.91 -11.57 6.58
C ALA A 10 14.79 -10.94 7.42
N SER A 11 15.14 -9.93 8.23
CA SER A 11 14.18 -9.11 8.97
C SER A 11 13.45 -8.16 8.03
N HIS A 12 12.47 -8.65 7.27
CA HIS A 12 11.44 -7.76 6.67
C HIS A 12 10.36 -7.48 7.71
N ALA A 13 10.72 -6.72 8.74
CA ALA A 13 9.73 -6.06 9.58
C ALA A 13 9.32 -4.73 8.91
N ALA A 14 8.78 -4.81 7.70
CA ALA A 14 8.06 -3.69 7.07
C ALA A 14 6.63 -3.68 7.62
N GLN A 15 6.46 -3.28 8.88
CA GLN A 15 5.16 -3.16 9.51
C GLN A 15 4.72 -1.70 9.59
N ALA A 16 4.45 -1.08 8.43
CA ALA A 16 3.65 0.13 8.35
C ALA A 16 2.80 0.22 7.06
N GLN A 17 2.64 -0.86 6.31
CA GLN A 17 1.72 -0.89 5.18
C GLN A 17 0.28 -0.64 5.62
N SER A 18 -0.54 -0.13 4.71
CA SER A 18 -1.95 0.17 4.89
C SER A 18 -2.80 -1.05 5.25
N PHE A 19 -2.25 -2.26 5.09
CA PHE A 19 -2.84 -3.53 5.45
C PHE A 19 -1.83 -4.49 6.10
N ASN A 20 -2.32 -5.55 6.75
CA ASN A 20 -1.46 -6.55 7.36
C ASN A 20 -0.89 -7.50 6.30
N CYS A 21 0.40 -7.32 6.04
CA CYS A 21 1.17 -8.06 5.06
C CYS A 21 1.16 -9.60 5.27
N ARG A 22 1.01 -10.06 6.52
CA ARG A 22 0.87 -11.49 6.84
C ARG A 22 -0.47 -12.09 6.38
N LEU A 23 -1.47 -11.24 6.18
CA LEU A 23 -2.82 -11.60 5.75
C LEU A 23 -3.04 -11.35 4.25
N ALA A 24 -2.05 -10.81 3.53
CA ALA A 24 -2.14 -10.58 2.09
C ALA A 24 -2.49 -11.87 1.34
N ARG A 25 -3.45 -11.79 0.42
CA ARG A 25 -3.87 -12.90 -0.45
C ARG A 25 -3.98 -12.48 -1.90
N ALA A 26 -4.25 -11.22 -2.18
CA ALA A 26 -4.33 -10.72 -3.54
C ALA A 26 -2.92 -10.61 -4.16
N PRO A 27 -2.76 -10.88 -5.48
CA PRO A 27 -1.43 -10.86 -6.08
C PRO A 27 -0.73 -9.49 -6.01
N ASP A 28 -1.48 -8.39 -6.11
CA ASP A 28 -0.98 -7.02 -5.96
C ASP A 28 -0.53 -6.75 -4.54
N GLU A 29 -1.34 -7.13 -3.55
CA GLU A 29 -1.01 -7.01 -2.12
C GLU A 29 0.24 -7.81 -1.76
N ILE A 30 0.40 -9.03 -2.28
CA ILE A 30 1.60 -9.85 -2.05
C ILE A 30 2.83 -9.17 -2.67
N LEU A 31 2.71 -8.57 -3.85
CA LEU A 31 3.83 -7.87 -4.47
C LEU A 31 4.19 -6.59 -3.72
N ILE A 32 3.20 -5.79 -3.29
CA ILE A 32 3.41 -4.61 -2.42
C ILE A 32 4.17 -5.01 -1.15
N CYS A 33 3.82 -6.16 -0.58
CA CYS A 33 4.48 -6.75 0.57
C CYS A 33 5.96 -7.12 0.37
N GLN A 34 6.35 -7.43 -0.86
CA GLN A 34 7.67 -7.97 -1.20
C GLN A 34 8.61 -6.93 -1.82
N ASP A 35 8.09 -5.75 -2.17
CA ASP A 35 8.81 -4.71 -2.88
C ASP A 35 8.87 -3.42 -2.03
N ASP A 36 10.08 -3.00 -1.66
CA ASP A 36 10.32 -1.85 -0.80
C ASP A 36 9.76 -0.53 -1.38
N GLU A 37 9.82 -0.35 -2.70
CA GLU A 37 9.32 0.85 -3.35
C GLU A 37 7.80 0.90 -3.30
N LEU A 38 7.14 -0.20 -3.65
CA LEU A 38 5.68 -0.32 -3.59
C LEU A 38 5.17 -0.21 -2.15
N SER A 39 5.90 -0.77 -1.17
CA SER A 39 5.58 -0.63 0.26
C SER A 39 5.58 0.84 0.69
N ARG A 40 6.61 1.61 0.31
CA ARG A 40 6.68 3.05 0.65
C ARG A 40 5.58 3.86 -0.05
N LEU A 41 5.20 3.48 -1.26
CA LEU A 41 4.09 4.12 -1.97
C LEU A 41 2.74 3.84 -1.27
N ASP A 42 2.53 2.62 -0.78
CA ASP A 42 1.36 2.24 0.01
C ASP A 42 1.26 3.01 1.33
N GLU A 43 2.37 3.09 2.07
CA GLU A 43 2.51 3.90 3.28
C GLU A 43 2.19 5.37 3.02
N ARG A 44 2.79 5.97 1.98
CA ARG A 44 2.56 7.37 1.63
C ARG A 44 1.12 7.65 1.22
N MET A 45 0.55 6.79 0.37
CA MET A 45 -0.84 6.93 -0.10
C MET A 45 -1.80 6.86 1.09
N SER A 46 -1.63 5.87 1.97
CA SER A 46 -2.50 5.69 3.12
C SER A 46 -2.41 6.85 4.12
N ALA A 47 -1.20 7.36 4.38
CA ALA A 47 -1.01 8.54 5.22
C ALA A 47 -1.80 9.76 4.69
N LEU A 48 -1.67 10.07 3.40
CA LEU A 48 -2.40 11.18 2.76
C LEU A 48 -3.91 10.97 2.80
N TYR A 49 -4.37 9.74 2.54
CA TYR A 49 -5.79 9.41 2.61
C TYR A 49 -6.35 9.63 4.02
N PHE A 50 -5.69 9.10 5.05
CA PHE A 50 -6.15 9.25 6.43
C PHE A 50 -6.12 10.71 6.89
N GLU A 51 -5.09 11.46 6.51
CA GLU A 51 -5.00 12.89 6.80
C GLU A 51 -6.18 13.66 6.21
N ALA A 52 -6.45 13.49 4.91
CA ALA A 52 -7.54 14.17 4.23
C ALA A 52 -8.93 13.73 4.77
N ARG A 53 -9.13 12.42 4.95
CA ARG A 53 -10.38 11.86 5.50
C ARG A 53 -10.69 12.38 6.91
N ASN A 54 -9.67 12.49 7.76
CA ASN A 54 -9.86 12.92 9.16
C ASN A 54 -10.19 14.41 9.27
N ARG A 55 -9.81 15.24 8.28
CA ARG A 55 -10.20 16.65 8.21
C ARG A 55 -11.59 16.87 7.59
N ALA A 56 -12.10 15.90 6.86
CA ALA A 56 -13.35 16.04 6.11
C ALA A 56 -14.59 16.02 7.03
N PRO A 57 -15.62 16.85 6.73
CA PRO A 57 -16.95 16.71 7.34
C PRO A 57 -17.55 15.32 7.07
N ALA A 58 -18.48 14.88 7.92
CA ALA A 58 -19.08 13.54 7.84
C ALA A 58 -19.57 13.09 6.44
N PRO A 59 -20.35 13.88 5.67
CA PRO A 59 -20.80 13.45 4.35
C PRO A 59 -19.63 13.26 3.37
N VAL A 60 -18.69 14.20 3.34
CA VAL A 60 -17.49 14.13 2.49
C VAL A 60 -16.61 12.93 2.86
N ARG A 61 -16.48 12.65 4.16
CA ARG A 61 -15.74 11.47 4.65
C ARG A 61 -16.34 10.16 4.11
N ALA A 62 -17.67 10.03 4.10
CA ALA A 62 -18.32 8.83 3.57
C ALA A 62 -18.06 8.64 2.07
N GLU A 63 -18.09 9.73 1.29
CA GLU A 63 -17.72 9.71 -0.13
C GLU A 63 -16.26 9.30 -0.34
N MET A 64 -15.34 9.82 0.48
CA MET A 64 -13.92 9.45 0.43
C MET A 64 -13.69 7.97 0.77
N GLU A 65 -14.43 7.42 1.72
CA GLU A 65 -14.35 6.00 2.09
C GLU A 65 -14.81 5.08 0.95
N ALA A 66 -15.89 5.44 0.26
CA ALA A 66 -16.36 4.72 -0.91
C ALA A 66 -15.35 4.80 -2.07
N ASP A 67 -14.88 6.01 -2.41
CA ASP A 67 -13.88 6.25 -3.46
C ASP A 67 -12.56 5.50 -3.19
N GLN A 68 -12.12 5.45 -1.94
CA GLN A 68 -10.93 4.69 -1.56
C GLN A 68 -11.12 3.18 -1.72
N ALA A 69 -12.30 2.65 -1.37
CA ALA A 69 -12.61 1.23 -1.54
C ALA A 69 -12.65 0.85 -3.03
N ASP A 70 -13.26 1.68 -3.87
CA ASP A 70 -13.31 1.49 -5.32
C ASP A 70 -11.90 1.53 -5.95
N TRP A 71 -11.08 2.50 -5.53
CA TRP A 71 -9.70 2.58 -5.97
C TRP A 71 -8.89 1.32 -5.59
N LEU A 72 -9.01 0.83 -4.36
CA LEU A 72 -8.36 -0.42 -3.92
C LEU A 72 -8.81 -1.61 -4.77
N ALA A 73 -10.11 -1.70 -5.10
CA ALA A 73 -10.63 -2.75 -5.99
C ALA A 73 -10.04 -2.64 -7.40
N SER A 74 -9.92 -1.42 -7.95
CA SER A 74 -9.32 -1.21 -9.28
C SER A 74 -7.83 -1.57 -9.33
N ARG A 75 -7.04 -1.25 -8.28
CA ARG A 75 -5.61 -1.56 -8.22
C ARG A 75 -5.34 -3.06 -8.33
N ARG A 76 -6.25 -3.90 -7.82
CA ARG A 76 -6.13 -5.37 -7.89
C ARG A 76 -6.03 -5.91 -9.31
N VAL A 77 -6.55 -5.19 -10.30
CA VAL A 77 -6.44 -5.56 -11.72
C VAL A 77 -4.98 -5.62 -12.18
N CYS A 78 -4.07 -4.89 -11.54
CA CYS A 78 -2.63 -4.95 -11.84
C CYS A 78 -1.99 -6.32 -11.57
N GLY A 79 -2.59 -7.17 -10.73
CA GLY A 79 -1.98 -8.45 -10.35
C GLY A 79 -0.56 -8.26 -9.80
N ARG A 80 0.45 -8.95 -10.36
CA ARG A 80 1.87 -8.80 -9.98
C ARG A 80 2.67 -7.87 -10.91
N ASP A 81 2.02 -6.94 -11.59
CA ASP A 81 2.72 -5.94 -12.40
C ASP A 81 3.15 -4.73 -11.54
N ALA A 82 4.44 -4.68 -11.19
CA ALA A 82 5.00 -3.59 -10.39
C ALA A 82 4.85 -2.21 -11.04
N CYS A 83 4.96 -2.12 -12.38
CA CYS A 83 4.81 -0.86 -13.10
C CYS A 83 3.36 -0.37 -13.05
N CYS A 84 2.39 -1.27 -13.22
CA CYS A 84 0.97 -0.96 -13.07
C CYS A 84 0.64 -0.48 -11.64
N ILE A 85 1.08 -1.22 -10.61
CA ILE A 85 0.80 -0.86 -9.21
C ILE A 85 1.41 0.50 -8.86
N ARG A 86 2.66 0.75 -9.27
CA ARG A 86 3.34 2.04 -9.07
C ARG A 86 2.61 3.19 -9.76
N ALA A 87 2.16 2.99 -11.00
CA ALA A 87 1.37 3.99 -11.71
C ALA A 87 0.06 4.30 -10.97
N ALA A 88 -0.66 3.27 -10.50
CA ALA A 88 -1.88 3.42 -9.73
C ALA A 88 -1.67 4.21 -8.43
N TYR A 89 -0.59 3.95 -7.69
CA TYR A 89 -0.22 4.73 -6.51
C TYR A 89 0.10 6.18 -6.84
N ASN A 90 0.92 6.44 -7.86
CA ASN A 90 1.33 7.79 -8.22
C ASN A 90 0.13 8.66 -8.63
N VAL A 91 -0.82 8.10 -9.38
CA VAL A 91 -2.09 8.77 -9.73
C VAL A 91 -2.87 9.09 -8.46
N ARG A 92 -3.07 8.11 -7.58
CA ARG A 92 -3.85 8.30 -6.34
C ARG A 92 -3.23 9.32 -5.40
N ILE A 93 -1.90 9.26 -5.23
CA ILE A 93 -1.15 10.22 -4.41
C ILE A 93 -1.31 11.63 -4.99
N ALA A 94 -1.25 11.79 -6.31
CA ALA A 94 -1.44 13.10 -6.94
C ALA A 94 -2.86 13.64 -6.74
N GLU A 95 -3.88 12.78 -6.76
CA GLU A 95 -5.27 13.16 -6.45
C GLU A 95 -5.43 13.60 -5.00
N LEU A 96 -4.91 12.82 -4.04
CA LEU A 96 -5.03 13.10 -2.61
C LEU A 96 -4.29 14.39 -2.20
N ASN A 97 -3.15 14.71 -2.83
CA ASN A 97 -2.42 15.96 -2.57
C ASN A 97 -3.18 17.23 -3.03
N ARG A 98 -4.24 17.10 -3.82
CA ARG A 98 -5.07 18.23 -4.28
C ARG A 98 -6.30 18.47 -3.40
N ARG A 99 -6.53 17.64 -2.39
CA ARG A 99 -7.67 17.72 -1.45
C ARG A 99 -7.26 18.47 -0.19
#